data_AF-A0A535BVW2-F1
#
_entry.id   AF-A0A535BVW2-F1
#
_cell.length_a   1.000
_cell.length_b   1.000
_cell.length_c   1.000
_cell.angle_alpha   90.00
_cell.angle_beta   90.00
_cell.angle_gamma   90.00
#
_symmetry.space_group_name_H-M   'P 1'
#
loop_
_entity.id
_entity.type
_entity.pdbx_description
1 polymer ?
#
loop_
_entity_poly.entity_id
_entity_poly.type
_entity_poly.pdbx_seq_one_letter_code
_entity_poly.pdbx_strand_id
1 'polypeptide(L)'
;MRSRQRLADTVHQVTKQRTVLVAPAWPYANGPRHIGHVVGFAVPADVLARFERLRGSRVLMASGTDEHGTPITYEADKNGIPPREFVDRNNALIVEDLVRLGMSYDIFTRTTTANHYRVTQDVFLKLYEKGYLVKRKQMGAFDPASGRTLPDRYIEGKCPICGYLEARGD
;
A
#
# COMPACT_ATOMS: atom_id res chain seq x y z
N MET A 1 38.47 -27.06 -20.31
CA MET A 1 38.71 -26.29 -19.06
C MET A 1 37.76 -25.10 -18.90
N ARG A 2 37.59 -24.21 -19.89
CA ARG A 2 36.70 -23.02 -19.78
C ARG A 2 35.19 -23.30 -19.54
N SER A 3 34.69 -24.50 -19.85
CA SER A 3 33.27 -24.88 -19.59
C SER A 3 33.02 -25.32 -18.15
N ARG A 4 33.97 -26.04 -17.54
CA ARG A 4 33.89 -26.46 -16.12
C ARG A 4 34.02 -25.27 -15.17
N GLN A 5 34.88 -24.30 -15.48
CA GLN A 5 34.99 -23.06 -14.72
C GLN A 5 33.68 -22.27 -14.76
N ARG A 6 33.07 -22.10 -15.95
CA ARG A 6 31.75 -21.43 -16.09
C ARG A 6 30.63 -22.14 -15.35
N LEU A 7 30.60 -23.47 -15.35
CA LEU A 7 29.65 -24.25 -14.56
C LEU A 7 29.87 -24.04 -13.06
N ALA A 8 31.12 -24.08 -12.59
CA ALA A 8 31.46 -23.84 -11.19
C ALA A 8 31.12 -22.40 -10.75
N ASP A 9 31.39 -21.39 -11.59
CA ASP A 9 31.07 -19.98 -11.33
C ASP A 9 29.56 -19.74 -11.34
N THR A 10 28.81 -20.42 -12.23
CA THR A 10 27.34 -20.37 -12.27
C THR A 10 26.75 -21.04 -11.02
N VAL A 11 27.26 -22.21 -10.63
CA VAL A 11 26.85 -22.89 -9.39
C VAL A 11 27.20 -22.04 -8.17
N HIS A 12 28.36 -21.37 -8.16
CA HIS A 12 28.76 -20.46 -7.08
C HIS A 12 27.88 -19.20 -7.02
N GLN A 13 27.48 -18.63 -8.16
CA GLN A 13 26.51 -17.54 -8.22
C GLN A 13 25.09 -17.96 -7.78
N VAL A 14 24.68 -19.19 -8.07
CA VAL A 14 23.39 -19.76 -7.67
C VAL A 14 23.36 -20.06 -6.17
N THR A 15 24.49 -20.45 -5.57
CA THR A 15 24.63 -20.83 -4.14
C THR A 15 25.01 -19.68 -3.21
N LYS A 16 25.33 -18.49 -3.74
CA LYS A 16 25.61 -17.32 -2.91
C LYS A 16 24.35 -16.91 -2.15
N GLN A 17 24.35 -17.15 -0.84
CA GLN A 17 23.27 -16.75 0.07
C GLN A 17 23.07 -15.23 0.02
N ARG A 18 21.94 -14.79 -0.53
CA ARG A 18 21.58 -13.36 -0.62
C ARG A 18 20.65 -12.99 0.53
N THR A 19 20.60 -11.69 0.83
CA THR A 19 19.52 -11.12 1.63
C THR A 19 18.59 -10.37 0.66
N VAL A 20 17.32 -10.75 0.64
CA VAL A 20 16.33 -10.24 -0.32
C VAL A 20 15.15 -9.64 0.45
N LEU A 21 14.84 -8.38 0.16
CA LEU A 21 13.61 -7.72 0.61
C LEU A 21 12.58 -7.78 -0.52
N VAL A 22 11.44 -8.40 -0.25
CA VAL A 22 10.27 -8.40 -1.15
C VAL A 22 9.21 -7.50 -0.52
N ALA A 23 8.99 -6.32 -1.11
CA ALA A 23 8.09 -5.31 -0.56
C ALA A 23 6.97 -4.99 -1.55
N PRO A 24 5.93 -5.86 -1.68
CA PRO A 24 4.82 -5.59 -2.57
C PRO A 24 3.98 -4.41 -2.08
N ALA A 25 3.22 -3.84 -3.01
CA ALA A 25 2.30 -2.75 -2.74
C ALA A 25 1.32 -3.10 -1.59
N TRP A 26 0.98 -2.09 -0.81
CA TRP A 26 0.10 -2.22 0.34
C TRP A 26 -1.36 -2.09 -0.14
N PRO A 27 -2.21 -3.13 0.00
CA PRO A 27 -3.61 -3.01 -0.38
C PRO A 27 -4.32 -1.94 0.45
N TYR A 28 -5.08 -1.09 -0.26
CA TYR A 28 -5.89 -0.05 0.35
C TYR A 28 -7.09 -0.66 1.10
N ALA A 29 -7.27 -0.30 2.37
CA ALA A 29 -8.28 -0.86 3.27
C ALA A 29 -9.67 -0.24 3.10
N ASN A 30 -10.06 0.06 1.86
CA ASN A 30 -11.35 0.68 1.53
C ASN A 30 -12.46 -0.30 1.13
N GLY A 31 -12.21 -1.61 1.24
CA GLY A 31 -13.19 -2.62 0.86
C GLY A 31 -12.58 -4.00 0.59
N PRO A 32 -13.42 -5.00 0.27
CA PRO A 32 -12.97 -6.35 -0.06
C PRO A 32 -12.09 -6.38 -1.32
N ARG A 33 -11.24 -7.40 -1.44
CA ARG A 33 -10.36 -7.58 -2.60
C ARG A 33 -10.99 -8.52 -3.63
N HIS A 34 -10.54 -8.37 -4.86
CA HIS A 34 -10.91 -9.23 -5.99
C HIS A 34 -9.65 -9.82 -6.63
N ILE A 35 -9.82 -10.80 -7.51
CA ILE A 35 -8.71 -11.55 -8.12
C ILE A 35 -7.66 -10.66 -8.81
N GLY A 36 -8.07 -9.57 -9.46
CA GLY A 36 -7.13 -8.59 -10.03
C GLY A 36 -6.13 -8.02 -9.01
N HIS A 37 -6.53 -7.80 -7.76
CA HIS A 37 -5.60 -7.36 -6.71
C HIS A 37 -4.61 -8.46 -6.35
N VAL A 38 -5.10 -9.69 -6.19
CA VAL A 38 -4.29 -10.87 -5.85
C VAL A 38 -3.21 -11.12 -6.90
N VAL A 39 -3.56 -11.01 -8.19
CA VAL A 39 -2.63 -11.13 -9.32
C VAL A 39 -1.65 -9.96 -9.38
N GLY A 40 -2.04 -8.77 -8.93
CA GLY A 40 -1.21 -7.57 -8.97
C GLY A 40 -0.10 -7.55 -7.91
N PHE A 41 -0.46 -7.66 -6.63
CA PHE A 41 0.52 -7.47 -5.54
C PHE A 41 0.91 -8.76 -4.82
N ALA A 42 -0.02 -9.71 -4.66
CA ALA A 42 0.16 -10.83 -3.74
C ALA A 42 0.92 -12.00 -4.41
N VAL A 43 0.35 -12.58 -5.47
CA VAL A 43 0.88 -13.80 -6.09
C VAL A 43 2.28 -13.62 -6.67
N PRO A 44 2.59 -12.58 -7.48
CA PRO A 44 3.93 -12.41 -8.03
C PRO A 44 5.01 -12.25 -6.95
N ALA A 45 4.68 -11.52 -5.88
CA ALA A 45 5.59 -11.32 -4.76
C ALA A 45 5.82 -12.62 -3.98
N ASP A 46 4.76 -13.40 -3.74
CA ASP A 46 4.83 -14.69 -3.05
C ASP A 46 5.66 -15.71 -3.85
N VAL A 47 5.45 -15.78 -5.17
CA VAL A 47 6.24 -16.63 -6.08
C VAL A 47 7.73 -16.27 -6.00
N LEU A 48 8.07 -14.98 -6.06
CA LEU A 48 9.46 -14.52 -5.96
C LEU A 48 10.06 -14.85 -4.60
N ALA A 49 9.33 -14.59 -3.51
CA ALA A 49 9.80 -14.86 -2.16
C ALA A 49 10.06 -16.36 -1.95
N ARG A 50 9.16 -17.23 -2.40
CA ARG A 50 9.34 -18.69 -2.35
C ARG A 50 10.51 -19.16 -3.20
N PHE A 51 10.65 -18.64 -4.42
CA PHE A 51 11.79 -18.95 -5.29
C PHE A 51 13.13 -18.60 -4.63
N GLU A 52 13.25 -17.40 -4.06
CA GLU A 52 14.48 -16.99 -3.37
C GLU A 52 14.74 -17.81 -2.10
N ARG A 53 13.71 -18.14 -1.33
CA ARG A 53 13.84 -19.06 -0.18
C ARG A 53 14.31 -20.45 -0.61
N LEU A 54 13.77 -21.02 -1.68
CA LEU A 54 14.18 -22.32 -2.23
C LEU A 54 15.63 -22.32 -2.73
N ARG A 55 16.15 -21.17 -3.16
CA ARG A 55 17.56 -20.99 -3.53
C ARG A 55 18.49 -20.82 -2.32
N GLY A 56 17.96 -20.82 -1.10
CA GLY A 56 18.71 -20.64 0.13
C GLY A 56 18.95 -19.19 0.53
N SER A 57 18.35 -18.20 -0.16
CA SER A 57 18.43 -16.79 0.22
C SER A 57 17.70 -16.53 1.56
N ARG A 58 18.18 -15.57 2.34
CA ARG A 58 17.45 -14.97 3.46
C ARG A 58 16.45 -13.96 2.92
N VAL A 59 15.16 -14.27 3.02
CA VAL A 59 14.09 -13.42 2.47
C VAL A 59 13.32 -12.76 3.60
N LEU A 60 12.99 -11.48 3.42
CA LEU A 60 11.98 -10.75 4.18
C LEU A 60 10.93 -10.25 3.21
N MET A 61 9.73 -10.83 3.25
CA MET A 61 8.56 -10.36 2.52
C MET A 61 7.66 -9.56 3.45
N ALA A 62 7.57 -8.26 3.20
CA ALA A 62 6.91 -7.31 4.10
C ALA A 62 5.89 -6.43 3.34
N SER A 63 4.67 -6.36 3.86
CA SER A 63 3.61 -5.49 3.36
C SER A 63 2.63 -5.14 4.47
N GLY A 64 1.44 -4.67 4.13
CA GLY A 64 0.40 -4.33 5.08
C GLY A 64 -0.79 -3.64 4.43
N THR A 65 -1.75 -3.21 5.23
CA THR A 65 -2.86 -2.37 4.77
C THR A 65 -2.50 -0.89 4.76
N ASP A 66 -2.82 -0.21 3.66
CA ASP A 66 -2.87 1.24 3.60
C ASP A 66 -4.24 1.73 4.09
N GLU A 67 -4.23 2.56 5.13
CA GLU A 67 -5.38 2.83 5.99
C GLU A 67 -5.65 4.34 6.16
N HIS A 68 -5.00 5.18 5.35
CA HIS A 68 -5.16 6.64 5.39
C HIS A 68 -5.68 7.19 4.08
N GLY A 69 -6.45 8.27 4.13
CA GLY A 69 -6.84 9.07 2.97
C GLY A 69 -8.35 9.17 2.76
N THR A 70 -8.73 10.05 1.85
CA THR A 70 -10.13 10.40 1.54
C THR A 70 -11.02 9.21 1.18
N PRO A 71 -10.59 8.21 0.38
CA PRO A 71 -11.47 7.09 0.08
C PRO A 71 -11.90 6.30 1.33
N ILE A 72 -11.06 6.24 2.36
CA ILE A 72 -11.41 5.55 3.62
C ILE A 72 -12.41 6.38 4.43
N THR A 73 -12.18 7.68 4.57
CA THR A 73 -13.13 8.54 5.30
C THR A 73 -14.47 8.60 4.60
N TYR A 74 -14.47 8.69 3.27
CA TYR A 74 -15.68 8.71 2.45
C TYR A 74 -16.52 7.43 2.62
N GLU A 75 -15.89 6.26 2.52
CA GLU A 75 -16.62 5.00 2.71
C GLU A 75 -17.04 4.80 4.17
N ALA A 76 -16.24 5.23 5.15
CA ALA A 76 -16.61 5.17 6.55
C ALA A 76 -17.84 6.06 6.86
N ASP A 77 -17.85 7.29 6.34
CA ASP A 77 -18.97 8.24 6.46
C ASP A 77 -20.24 7.64 5.82
N LYS A 78 -20.13 7.03 4.64
CA LYS A 78 -21.23 6.34 3.96
C LYS A 78 -21.79 5.16 4.76
N ASN A 79 -20.94 4.47 5.51
CA ASN A 79 -21.35 3.38 6.40
C ASN A 79 -21.80 3.86 7.79
N GLY A 80 -21.69 5.15 8.09
CA GLY A 80 -22.05 5.73 9.39
C GLY A 80 -21.17 5.24 10.54
N ILE A 81 -19.92 4.82 10.27
CA ILE A 81 -19.00 4.30 11.28
C ILE A 81 -17.69 5.10 11.32
N PRO A 82 -16.94 5.07 12.44
CA PRO A 82 -15.63 5.72 12.50
C PRO A 82 -14.64 5.11 11.48
N PRO A 83 -13.78 5.93 10.83
CA PRO A 83 -12.77 5.43 9.89
C PRO A 83 -11.88 4.33 10.47
N ARG A 84 -11.57 4.41 11.77
CA ARG A 84 -10.79 3.38 12.46
C ARG A 84 -11.48 2.03 12.45
N GLU A 85 -12.77 1.99 12.78
CA GLU A 85 -13.56 0.76 12.76
C GLU A 85 -13.65 0.19 11.35
N PHE A 86 -13.85 1.06 10.35
CA PHE A 86 -13.91 0.67 8.96
C PHE A 86 -12.63 -0.01 8.46
N VAL A 87 -11.45 0.57 8.74
CA VAL A 87 -10.17 -0.05 8.34
C VAL A 87 -9.84 -1.29 9.17
N ASP A 88 -10.23 -1.34 10.45
CA ASP A 88 -10.06 -2.54 11.29
C ASP A 88 -10.82 -3.73 10.69
N ARG A 89 -12.07 -3.52 10.26
CA ARG A 89 -12.90 -4.54 9.60
C ARG A 89 -12.28 -4.99 8.27
N ASN A 90 -11.92 -4.05 7.41
CA ASN A 90 -11.36 -4.37 6.08
C ASN A 90 -10.00 -5.05 6.17
N ASN A 91 -9.14 -4.63 7.10
CA ASN A 91 -7.86 -5.30 7.35
C ASN A 91 -8.06 -6.77 7.75
N ALA A 92 -9.02 -7.06 8.63
CA ALA A 92 -9.28 -8.44 9.05
C ALA A 92 -9.66 -9.33 7.86
N LEU A 93 -10.55 -8.85 6.99
CA LEU A 93 -10.97 -9.56 5.76
C LEU A 93 -9.79 -9.78 4.81
N ILE A 94 -8.98 -8.74 4.56
CA ILE A 94 -7.81 -8.83 3.67
C ILE A 94 -6.80 -9.85 4.20
N VAL A 95 -6.51 -9.82 5.49
CA VAL A 95 -5.58 -10.76 6.12
C VAL A 95 -6.11 -12.18 6.02
N GLU A 96 -7.40 -12.41 6.29
CA GLU A 96 -8.02 -13.72 6.17
C GLU A 96 -7.90 -14.26 4.74
N ASP A 97 -8.22 -13.45 3.73
CA ASP A 97 -8.10 -13.84 2.31
C ASP A 97 -6.67 -14.23 1.94
N LEU A 98 -5.67 -13.43 2.36
CA LEU A 98 -4.27 -13.71 2.07
C LEU A 98 -3.78 -14.99 2.77
N VAL A 99 -4.22 -15.24 4.00
CA VAL A 99 -3.92 -16.48 4.74
C VAL A 99 -4.55 -17.68 4.04
N ARG A 100 -5.82 -17.58 3.63
CA ARG A 100 -6.54 -18.66 2.93
C ARG A 100 -5.95 -18.97 1.55
N LEU A 101 -5.38 -17.97 0.88
CA LEU A 101 -4.62 -18.14 -0.36
C LEU A 101 -3.22 -18.74 -0.15
N GLY A 102 -2.79 -18.93 1.10
CA GLY A 102 -1.48 -19.50 1.42
C GLY A 102 -0.33 -18.52 1.19
N MET A 103 -0.56 -17.21 1.26
CA MET A 103 0.49 -16.21 1.10
C MET A 103 1.51 -16.30 2.24
N SER A 104 2.80 -16.13 1.90
CA SER A 104 3.93 -16.37 2.79
C SER A 104 4.63 -15.09 3.26
N TYR A 105 3.85 -14.08 3.64
CA TYR A 105 4.38 -12.86 4.24
C TYR A 105 5.10 -13.17 5.55
N ASP A 106 6.30 -12.61 5.73
CA ASP A 106 7.01 -12.68 7.01
C ASP A 106 6.44 -11.63 7.98
N ILE A 107 6.06 -10.46 7.44
CA ILE A 107 5.37 -9.39 8.18
C ILE A 107 4.27 -8.80 7.31
N PHE A 108 3.05 -8.78 7.85
CA PHE A 108 1.93 -8.05 7.28
C PHE A 108 1.40 -7.08 8.36
N THR A 109 1.66 -5.78 8.19
CA THR A 109 1.38 -4.76 9.21
C THR A 109 0.34 -3.74 8.73
N ARG A 110 0.25 -2.60 9.39
CA ARG A 110 -0.76 -1.57 9.15
C ARG A 110 -0.13 -0.17 9.21
N THR A 111 -0.60 0.73 8.36
CA THR A 111 -0.12 2.13 8.33
C THR A 111 -0.65 2.97 9.51
N THR A 112 -1.60 2.45 10.29
CA THR A 112 -2.09 3.11 11.52
C THR A 112 -1.32 2.73 12.79
N THR A 113 -0.13 2.13 12.65
CA THR A 113 0.72 1.78 13.80
C THR A 113 1.53 2.97 14.30
N ALA A 114 1.85 2.97 15.60
CA ALA A 114 2.72 3.98 16.20
C ALA A 114 4.10 4.05 15.52
N ASN A 115 4.63 2.90 15.09
CA ASN A 115 5.90 2.86 14.35
C ASN A 115 5.79 3.58 13.00
N HIS A 116 4.71 3.36 12.25
CA HIS A 116 4.49 4.06 10.97
C HIS A 116 4.42 5.57 11.19
N TYR A 117 3.62 6.04 12.16
CA TYR A 117 3.54 7.47 12.48
C TYR A 117 4.90 8.08 12.80
N ARG A 118 5.67 7.43 13.69
CA ARG A 118 6.99 7.91 14.09
C ARG A 118 7.96 8.01 12.91
N VAL A 119 8.03 6.97 12.07
CA VAL A 119 8.95 6.94 10.91
C VAL A 119 8.55 7.97 9.86
N THR A 120 7.27 8.09 9.54
CA THR A 120 6.77 9.07 8.56
C THR A 120 7.02 10.51 9.02
N GLN A 121 6.78 10.81 10.30
CA GLN A 121 7.07 12.13 10.87
C GLN A 121 8.57 12.44 10.86
N ASP A 122 9.42 11.48 11.23
CA ASP A 122 10.88 11.65 11.20
C ASP A 122 11.41 11.93 9.78
N VAL A 123 10.90 11.21 8.77
CA VAL A 123 11.25 11.47 7.37
C VAL A 123 10.79 12.87 6.94
N PHE A 124 9.55 13.25 7.24
CA PHE A 124 9.02 14.58 6.93
C PHE A 124 9.86 15.69 7.55
N LEU A 125 10.17 15.60 8.84
CA LEU A 125 10.94 16.61 9.57
C LEU A 125 12.35 16.75 9.00
N LYS A 126 13.03 15.64 8.69
CA LYS A 126 14.37 15.68 8.06
C LYS A 126 14.35 16.35 6.69
N LEU A 127 13.31 16.12 5.89
CA LEU A 127 13.16 16.79 4.59
C LEU A 127 12.85 18.28 4.76
N TYR A 128 12.03 18.63 5.75
CA TYR A 128 11.71 20.01 6.10
C TYR A 128 12.95 20.79 6.56
N GLU A 129 13.69 20.25 7.53
CA GLU A 129 14.88 20.87 8.13
C GLU A 129 16.02 21.05 7.12
N LYS A 130 16.13 20.14 6.14
CA LYS A 130 17.12 20.26 5.06
C LYS A 130 16.68 21.17 3.91
N GLY A 131 15.52 21.82 4.01
CA GLY A 131 15.03 22.75 2.99
C GLY A 131 14.53 22.08 1.71
N TYR A 132 14.22 20.77 1.72
CA TYR A 132 13.68 20.07 0.55
C TYR A 132 12.17 20.24 0.38
N LEU A 133 11.48 20.86 1.35
CA LEU A 133 10.04 21.11 1.30
C LEU A 133 9.76 22.59 1.10
N VAL A 134 8.83 22.88 0.18
CA VAL A 134 8.37 24.25 -0.12
C VAL A 134 6.94 24.42 0.38
N LYS A 135 6.74 25.31 1.36
CA LYS A 135 5.40 25.70 1.80
C LYS A 135 4.74 26.59 0.76
N ARG A 136 3.54 26.23 0.32
CA ARG A 136 2.73 27.03 -0.62
C ARG A 136 1.32 27.25 -0.09
N LYS A 137 0.68 28.32 -0.55
CA LYS A 137 -0.76 28.55 -0.37
C LYS A 137 -1.46 28.17 -1.67
N GLN A 138 -2.61 27.52 -1.54
CA GLN A 138 -3.46 27.15 -2.67
C GLN A 138 -4.92 27.32 -2.28
N MET A 139 -5.78 27.58 -3.28
CA MET A 139 -7.21 27.48 -3.10
C MET A 139 -7.60 26.00 -3.03
N GLY A 140 -8.56 25.67 -2.18
CA GLY A 140 -9.15 24.35 -2.08
C GLY A 140 -10.66 24.47 -1.87
N ALA A 141 -11.39 23.44 -2.28
CA ALA A 141 -12.82 23.39 -2.00
C ALA A 141 -13.07 23.28 -0.49
N PHE A 142 -14.10 23.97 -0.02
CA PHE A 142 -14.44 24.08 1.39
C PHE A 142 -15.95 24.11 1.55
N ASP A 143 -16.45 23.29 2.47
CA ASP A 143 -17.85 23.32 2.86
C ASP A 143 -18.02 24.19 4.11
N PRO A 144 -18.71 25.35 4.02
CA PRO A 144 -18.94 26.22 5.16
C PRO A 144 -19.88 25.63 6.21
N ALA A 145 -20.72 24.65 5.86
CA ALA A 145 -21.65 24.02 6.80
C ALA A 145 -20.93 23.04 7.73
N SER A 146 -20.06 22.18 7.20
CA SER A 146 -19.25 21.25 8.00
C SER A 146 -17.93 21.84 8.50
N GLY A 147 -17.47 22.97 7.94
CA GLY A 147 -16.19 23.59 8.27
C GLY A 147 -14.97 22.80 7.77
N ARG A 148 -15.17 21.89 6.80
CA ARG A 148 -14.12 20.99 6.28
C ARG A 148 -13.71 21.38 4.88
N THR A 149 -12.42 21.19 4.57
CA THR A 149 -11.97 21.13 3.18
C THR A 149 -12.55 19.89 2.50
N LEU A 150 -12.91 20.00 1.22
CA LEU A 150 -13.47 18.92 0.42
C LEU A 150 -12.42 18.40 -0.56
N PRO A 151 -11.81 17.23 -0.32
CA PRO A 151 -11.06 16.54 -1.35
C PRO A 151 -11.99 16.03 -2.45
N ASP A 152 -11.45 15.78 -3.65
CA ASP A 152 -12.20 15.49 -4.88
C ASP A 152 -13.33 14.46 -4.74
N ARG A 153 -13.16 13.44 -3.89
CA ARG A 153 -14.19 12.40 -3.65
C ARG A 153 -15.46 12.91 -2.96
N TYR A 154 -15.41 14.05 -2.29
CA TYR A 154 -16.58 14.69 -1.66
C TYR A 154 -17.19 15.78 -2.55
N ILE A 155 -16.66 15.99 -3.76
CA ILE A 155 -17.17 16.98 -4.71
C ILE A 155 -17.97 16.23 -5.77
N GLU A 156 -19.22 16.64 -5.95
CA GLU A 156 -20.11 16.11 -6.97
C GLU A 156 -20.67 17.26 -7.83
N GLY A 157 -20.93 16.99 -9.10
CA GLY A 157 -21.56 17.96 -9.97
C GLY A 157 -21.62 17.56 -11.44
N LYS A 158 -21.95 18.53 -12.28
CA LYS A 158 -22.08 18.31 -13.72
C LYS A 158 -20.71 18.21 -14.39
N CYS A 159 -20.46 17.10 -15.07
CA CYS A 159 -19.27 16.89 -15.90
C CYS A 159 -19.13 18.02 -16.93
N PRO A 160 -17.99 18.74 -16.98
CA PRO A 160 -17.81 19.85 -17.90
C PRO A 160 -17.61 19.42 -19.35
N ILE A 161 -17.40 18.11 -19.60
CA ILE A 161 -17.14 17.57 -20.93
C ILE A 161 -18.42 17.03 -21.57
N CYS A 162 -19.12 16.11 -20.90
CA CYS A 162 -20.28 15.41 -21.46
C CYS A 162 -21.63 15.82 -20.83
N GLY A 163 -21.61 16.63 -19.77
CA GLY A 163 -22.83 17.09 -19.10
C GLY A 163 -23.51 16.08 -18.16
N TYR A 164 -22.88 14.93 -17.88
CA TYR A 164 -23.35 13.99 -16.85
C TYR A 164 -23.50 14.69 -15.49
N LEU A 165 -24.63 14.54 -14.80
CA LEU A 165 -25.01 15.41 -13.68
C LEU A 165 -24.40 15.02 -12.32
N GLU A 166 -23.87 13.81 -12.19
CA GLU A 166 -23.40 13.22 -10.93
C GLU A 166 -21.91 12.80 -11.04
N ALA A 167 -21.11 13.60 -11.75
CA ALA A 167 -19.68 13.37 -11.82
C ALA A 167 -19.02 13.70 -10.47
N ARG A 168 -17.95 12.98 -10.13
CA ARG A 168 -17.10 13.30 -8.97
C ARG A 168 -15.96 14.24 -9.37
N GLY A 169 -15.21 14.73 -8.38
CA GLY A 169 -14.11 15.65 -8.61
C GLY A 169 -12.91 15.09 -9.39
N ASP A 170 -12.82 13.76 -9.57
CA ASP A 170 -11.77 13.05 -10.31
C ASP A 170 -12.19 12.59 -11.72
#